data_AF-A0A367YWA0-F1
#
_entry.id   AF-A0A367YWA0-F1
#
_cell.length_a   1.000
_cell.length_b   1.000
_cell.length_c   1.000
_cell.angle_alpha   90.00
_cell.angle_beta   90.00
_cell.angle_gamma   90.00
#
_symmetry.space_group_name_H-M   'P 1'
#
loop_
_entity.id
_entity.type
_entity.pdbx_description
1 polymer ?
#
loop_
_entity_poly.entity_id
_entity_poly.type
_entity_poly.pdbx_seq_one_letter_code
_entity_poly.pdbx_strand_id
1 'polypeptide(L)'
;MATSTQTAPPWFCLTCGAEHALGPVPLEHCPICLDDRQYARPSGQRWAWLDEPAAGDRRVTVEEWSRPRPARAGCAGRSPSRVDRDAVPPANLLSHPVGSLDAELVDWIRELGGVAAIASSHPHMFGAPGRLVARLGKCPGPRQRPRRRVGR
;
A
#
# COMPACT_ATOMS: atom_id res chain seq x y z
N MET A 1 22.25 25.88 10.01
CA MET A 1 21.49 25.56 8.79
C MET A 1 21.34 24.05 8.73
N ALA A 2 20.15 23.53 8.98
CA ALA A 2 19.92 22.09 8.90
C ALA A 2 19.92 21.71 7.42
N THR A 3 20.93 20.95 6.99
CA THR A 3 20.97 20.39 5.65
C THR A 3 19.81 19.42 5.55
N SER A 4 18.75 19.82 4.85
CA SER A 4 17.68 18.91 4.46
C SER A 4 18.31 17.87 3.55
N THR A 5 18.68 16.71 4.10
CA THR A 5 19.05 15.55 3.30
C THR A 5 17.83 15.21 2.47
N GLN A 6 17.85 15.60 1.20
CA GLN A 6 16.83 15.22 0.25
C GLN A 6 17.03 13.73 -0.03
N THR A 7 16.35 12.92 0.78
CA THR A 7 16.30 11.48 0.59
C THR A 7 15.57 11.21 -0.72
N ALA A 8 16.28 10.66 -1.71
CA ALA A 8 15.68 10.25 -2.98
C ALA A 8 14.44 9.37 -2.72
N PRO A 9 13.34 9.51 -3.49
CA PRO A 9 12.14 8.73 -3.23
C PRO A 9 12.41 7.22 -3.40
N PRO A 10 11.68 6.34 -2.72
CA PRO A 10 11.87 4.90 -2.91
C PRO A 10 11.45 4.48 -4.32
N TRP A 11 12.07 3.42 -4.81
CA TRP A 11 11.73 2.83 -6.09
C TRP A 11 10.50 1.94 -5.98
N PHE A 12 9.70 1.93 -7.04
CA PHE A 12 8.52 1.10 -7.20
C PHE A 12 8.71 0.14 -8.37
N CYS A 13 8.61 -1.16 -8.13
CA CYS A 13 8.57 -2.12 -9.22
C CYS A 13 7.16 -2.13 -9.83
N LEU A 14 7.02 -1.63 -11.06
CA LEU A 14 5.74 -1.62 -11.79
C LEU A 14 5.22 -3.03 -12.07
N THR A 15 6.08 -4.05 -12.02
CA THR A 15 5.70 -5.45 -12.28
C THR A 15 5.04 -6.07 -11.05
N CYS A 16 5.76 -6.25 -9.94
CA CYS A 16 5.22 -6.88 -8.73
C CYS A 16 4.54 -5.91 -7.76
N GLY A 17 4.89 -4.62 -7.81
CA GLY A 17 4.33 -3.60 -6.93
C GLY A 17 5.05 -3.47 -5.59
N ALA A 18 6.23 -4.05 -5.44
CA ALA A 18 7.03 -3.88 -4.24
C ALA A 18 7.74 -2.51 -4.25
N GLU A 19 7.73 -1.84 -3.10
CA GLU A 19 8.68 -0.77 -2.81
C GLU A 19 10.07 -1.34 -2.60
N HIS A 20 11.08 -0.58 -3.03
CA HIS A 20 12.48 -0.89 -2.87
C HIS A 20 13.23 0.30 -2.30
N ALA A 21 14.44 0.04 -1.81
CA ALA A 21 15.28 1.00 -1.12
C ALA A 21 15.51 2.29 -1.92
N LEU A 22 15.81 3.35 -1.19
CA LEU A 22 16.13 4.67 -1.70
C LEU A 22 17.46 4.60 -2.47
N GLY A 23 17.55 5.28 -3.61
CA GLY A 23 18.77 5.33 -4.39
C GLY A 23 18.61 6.14 -5.67
N PRO A 24 19.71 6.60 -6.28
CA PRO A 24 19.66 7.38 -7.52
C PRO A 24 19.21 6.56 -8.73
N VAL A 25 19.35 5.23 -8.67
CA VAL A 25 18.97 4.27 -9.71
C VAL A 25 18.27 3.07 -9.06
N PRO A 26 17.33 2.40 -9.75
CA PRO A 26 16.70 1.20 -9.25
C PRO A 26 17.67 0.02 -9.25
N LEU A 27 17.28 -1.08 -8.60
CA LEU A 27 17.99 -2.35 -8.73
C LEU A 27 17.96 -2.80 -10.21
N GLU A 28 19.05 -3.42 -10.66
CA GLU A 28 19.10 -4.03 -12.00
C GLU A 28 17.98 -5.05 -12.17
N HIS A 29 17.77 -5.88 -11.14
CA HIS A 29 16.68 -6.84 -11.08
C HIS A 29 15.94 -6.76 -9.74
N CYS A 30 14.62 -6.77 -9.79
CA CYS A 30 13.74 -6.86 -8.64
C CYS A 30 13.80 -8.29 -8.06
N PRO A 31 14.27 -8.49 -6.82
CA PRO A 31 14.38 -9.82 -6.21
C PRO A 31 13.03 -10.52 -6.05
N ILE A 32 11.94 -9.76 -5.89
CA ILE A 32 10.58 -10.31 -5.86
C ILE A 32 10.20 -10.88 -7.23
N CYS A 33 10.56 -10.21 -8.33
CA CYS A 33 10.28 -10.71 -9.68
C CYS A 33 11.23 -11.83 -10.13
N LEU A 34 12.36 -12.02 -9.44
CA LEU A 34 13.26 -13.15 -9.68
C LEU A 34 12.85 -14.41 -8.90
N ASP A 35 11.95 -14.28 -7.92
CA ASP A 35 11.35 -15.43 -7.25
C ASP A 35 10.47 -16.20 -8.25
N ASP A 36 10.72 -17.50 -8.37
CA ASP A 36 10.05 -18.39 -9.33
C ASP A 36 8.54 -18.53 -9.06
N ARG A 37 8.09 -18.25 -7.83
CA ARG A 37 6.67 -18.24 -7.46
C ARG A 37 6.01 -16.90 -7.78
N GLN A 38 6.76 -15.90 -8.23
CA GLN A 38 6.20 -14.62 -8.66
C GLN A 38 5.84 -14.66 -10.13
N TYR A 39 4.59 -14.27 -10.43
CA TYR A 39 4.21 -13.99 -11.80
C TYR A 39 4.99 -12.77 -12.32
N ALA A 40 5.87 -13.02 -13.30
CA ALA A 40 6.53 -11.97 -14.08
C ALA A 40 5.65 -11.59 -15.28
N ARG A 41 5.44 -10.30 -15.49
CA ARG A 41 4.68 -9.81 -16.65
C ARG A 41 5.50 -10.02 -17.93
N PRO A 42 4.86 -10.28 -19.10
CA PRO A 42 5.55 -10.40 -20.38
C PRO A 42 6.36 -9.15 -20.77
N SER A 43 5.95 -7.98 -20.28
CA SER A 43 6.66 -6.71 -20.47
C SER A 43 7.94 -6.58 -19.64
N GLY A 44 8.31 -7.61 -18.87
CA GLY A 44 9.50 -7.64 -18.04
C GLY A 44 9.37 -6.80 -16.76
N GLN A 45 10.53 -6.51 -16.16
CA GLN A 45 10.63 -5.68 -14.97
C GLN A 45 10.70 -4.21 -15.37
N ARG A 46 9.90 -3.39 -14.71
CA ARG A 46 9.90 -1.94 -14.92
C ARG A 46 9.90 -1.20 -13.59
N TRP A 47 10.48 -0.02 -13.60
CA TRP A 47 10.67 0.81 -12.42
C TRP A 47 10.01 2.17 -12.60
N ALA A 48 9.56 2.73 -11.48
CA ALA A 48 9.05 4.09 -11.37
C ALA A 48 9.40 4.63 -9.99
N TRP A 49 9.41 5.95 -9.83
CA TRP A 49 9.44 6.52 -8.50
C TRP A 49 8.07 6.34 -7.84
N LEU A 50 8.07 6.01 -6.56
CA LEU A 50 6.82 5.76 -5.84
C LEU A 50 5.97 7.04 -5.65
N ASP A 51 6.59 8.21 -5.76
CA ASP A 51 5.91 9.51 -5.70
C ASP A 51 5.38 10.01 -7.03
N GLU A 52 5.68 9.33 -8.12
CA GLU A 52 5.00 9.63 -9.37
C GLU A 52 3.50 9.38 -9.23
N PRO A 53 2.65 10.29 -9.73
CA PRO A 53 1.21 10.09 -9.75
C PRO A 53 0.84 8.73 -10.35
N ALA A 54 -0.04 8.01 -9.65
CA ALA A 54 -0.60 6.78 -10.17
C ALA A 54 -1.41 7.09 -11.45
N ALA A 55 -1.12 6.36 -12.53
CA ALA A 55 -1.86 6.44 -13.79
C ALA A 55 -2.16 5.04 -14.31
N GLY A 56 -3.24 4.91 -15.09
CA GLY A 56 -3.64 3.66 -15.72
C GLY A 56 -3.83 2.52 -14.71
N ASP A 57 -3.09 1.43 -14.90
CA ASP A 57 -3.16 0.23 -14.06
C ASP A 57 -2.71 0.45 -12.61
N ARG A 58 -2.04 1.56 -12.30
CA ARG A 58 -1.63 1.95 -10.95
C ARG A 58 -2.76 2.58 -10.14
N ARG A 59 -3.91 2.94 -10.73
CA ARG A 59 -5.01 3.56 -9.96
C ARG A 59 -5.57 2.56 -8.94
N VAL A 60 -5.75 3.01 -7.70
CA VAL A 60 -6.37 2.21 -6.65
C VAL A 60 -7.88 2.46 -6.68
N THR A 61 -8.65 1.40 -6.54
CA THR A 61 -10.08 1.46 -6.24
C THR A 61 -10.31 1.00 -4.81
N VAL A 62 -11.17 1.71 -4.10
CA VAL A 62 -11.54 1.42 -2.72
C VAL A 62 -13.00 1.00 -2.67
N GLU A 63 -13.28 -0.14 -2.04
CA GLU A 63 -14.63 -0.64 -1.85
C GLU A 63 -14.89 -0.94 -0.38
N GLU A 64 -15.91 -0.28 0.19
CA GLU A 64 -16.39 -0.56 1.54
C GLU A 64 -17.43 -1.69 1.48
N TRP A 65 -17.14 -2.82 2.14
CA TRP A 65 -18.05 -3.95 2.21
C TRP A 65 -18.59 -4.08 3.64
N SER A 66 -19.91 -4.18 3.78
CA SER A 66 -20.54 -4.55 5.04
C SER A 66 -20.39 -6.05 5.29
N ARG A 67 -20.27 -6.43 6.56
CA ARG A 67 -19.88 -7.77 7.06
C ARG A 67 -20.56 -8.96 6.34
N PRO A 68 -19.87 -10.14 6.31
CA PRO A 68 -18.80 -10.53 7.24
C PRO A 68 -17.37 -10.17 6.80
N ARG A 69 -17.17 -9.48 5.67
CA ARG A 69 -15.82 -9.17 5.16
C ARG A 69 -15.50 -7.67 5.31
N PRO A 70 -14.26 -7.31 5.65
CA PRO A 70 -13.83 -5.91 5.77
C PRO A 70 -13.66 -5.22 4.42
N ALA A 71 -13.46 -3.90 4.50
CA ALA A 71 -13.18 -3.06 3.35
C ALA A 71 -11.87 -3.44 2.65
N ARG A 72 -11.87 -3.26 1.32
CA ARG A 72 -10.77 -3.65 0.43
C ARG A 72 -10.33 -2.47 -0.42
N ALA A 73 -9.04 -2.39 -0.69
CA ALA A 73 -8.48 -1.49 -1.67
C ALA A 73 -7.65 -2.30 -2.67
N GLY A 74 -7.81 -2.08 -3.97
CA GLY A 74 -7.17 -2.89 -5.00
C GLY A 74 -6.62 -2.06 -6.14
N CYS A 75 -5.65 -2.61 -6.86
CA CYS A 75 -5.08 -2.05 -8.07
C CYS A 75 -5.10 -3.16 -9.14
N ALA A 76 -5.40 -2.80 -10.39
CA ALA A 76 -5.68 -3.79 -11.44
C ALA A 76 -4.52 -4.78 -11.63
N GLY A 77 -4.83 -6.08 -11.58
CA GLY A 77 -3.82 -7.14 -11.68
C GLY A 77 -2.90 -7.28 -10.45
N ARG A 78 -3.32 -6.77 -9.28
CA ARG A 78 -2.64 -6.97 -7.99
C ARG A 78 -3.60 -7.54 -6.94
N SER A 79 -3.04 -8.20 -5.92
CA SER A 79 -3.82 -8.65 -4.77
C SER A 79 -4.40 -7.44 -4.01
N PRO A 80 -5.69 -7.49 -3.59
CA PRO A 80 -6.30 -6.40 -2.86
C PRO A 80 -5.79 -6.32 -1.43
N SER A 81 -5.53 -5.11 -0.96
CA SER A 81 -5.38 -4.77 0.45
C SER A 81 -6.70 -4.89 1.20
N ARG A 82 -6.60 -5.11 2.51
CA ARG A 82 -7.74 -5.28 3.41
C ARG A 82 -7.51 -4.52 4.71
N VAL A 83 -8.50 -3.74 5.16
CA VAL A 83 -8.43 -3.07 6.47
C VAL A 83 -9.38 -3.75 7.48
N ASP A 84 -8.80 -4.53 8.40
CA ASP A 84 -9.52 -5.18 9.49
C ASP A 84 -9.69 -4.24 10.68
N ARG A 85 -10.93 -4.10 11.15
CA ARG A 85 -11.31 -3.17 12.24
C ARG A 85 -11.70 -3.86 13.55
N ASP A 86 -11.61 -5.19 13.57
CA ASP A 86 -12.09 -6.06 14.66
C ASP A 86 -10.95 -6.54 15.60
N ALA A 87 -9.80 -5.84 15.61
CA ALA A 87 -8.72 -6.15 16.54
C ALA A 87 -9.09 -5.79 17.99
N VAL A 88 -8.44 -6.45 18.96
CA VAL A 88 -8.53 -6.14 20.39
C VAL A 88 -7.12 -5.83 20.91
N PRO A 89 -6.82 -4.61 21.39
CA PRO A 89 -7.71 -3.44 21.44
C PRO A 89 -8.12 -2.95 20.05
N PRO A 90 -9.23 -2.16 19.93
CA PRO A 90 -9.75 -1.70 18.65
C PRO A 90 -8.68 -0.96 17.85
N ALA A 91 -8.27 -1.53 16.73
CA ALA A 91 -7.23 -1.00 15.88
C ALA A 91 -7.48 -1.41 14.42
N ASN A 92 -7.04 -0.56 13.48
CA ASN A 92 -7.09 -0.87 12.06
C ASN A 92 -5.81 -1.63 11.68
N LEU A 93 -5.96 -2.86 11.20
CA LEU A 93 -4.88 -3.65 10.61
C LEU A 93 -4.99 -3.61 9.09
N LEU A 94 -3.95 -3.11 8.41
CA LEU A 94 -3.87 -3.21 6.96
C LEU A 94 -3.13 -4.48 6.56
N SER A 95 -3.85 -5.42 5.96
CA SER A 95 -3.27 -6.61 5.37
C SER A 95 -2.95 -6.38 3.89
N HIS A 96 -1.76 -6.82 3.47
CA HIS A 96 -1.30 -6.85 2.07
C HIS A 96 -1.37 -5.47 1.40
N PRO A 97 -0.59 -4.48 1.87
CA PRO A 97 -0.65 -3.13 1.33
C PRO A 97 -0.43 -3.14 -0.19
N VAL A 98 -1.18 -2.33 -0.91
CA VAL A 98 -0.94 -2.14 -2.34
C VAL A 98 0.33 -1.34 -2.54
N GLY A 99 1.00 -1.64 -3.64
CA GLY A 99 2.20 -0.94 -4.04
C GLY A 99 1.97 0.48 -4.56
N SER A 100 0.80 0.72 -5.17
CA SER A 100 0.43 2.05 -5.62
C SER A 100 -0.26 2.81 -4.51
N LEU A 101 0.21 4.02 -4.24
CA LEU A 101 -0.31 4.89 -3.19
C LEU A 101 -0.83 6.16 -3.85
N ASP A 102 -2.09 6.18 -4.28
CA ASP A 102 -2.73 7.42 -4.70
C ASP A 102 -3.27 8.20 -3.49
N ALA A 103 -3.65 9.45 -3.71
CA ALA A 103 -4.17 10.31 -2.65
C ALA A 103 -5.48 9.76 -2.08
N GLU A 104 -6.33 9.18 -2.94
CA GLU A 104 -7.64 8.61 -2.56
C GLU A 104 -7.48 7.47 -1.55
N LEU A 105 -6.56 6.53 -1.77
CA LEU A 105 -6.24 5.48 -0.81
C LEU A 105 -5.75 6.04 0.53
N VAL A 106 -4.81 6.99 0.49
CA VAL A 106 -4.21 7.56 1.71
C VAL A 106 -5.25 8.31 2.53
N ASP A 107 -6.09 9.11 1.87
CA ASP A 107 -7.15 9.88 2.53
C ASP A 107 -8.23 8.96 3.09
N TRP A 108 -8.61 7.91 2.36
CA TRP A 108 -9.52 6.89 2.88
C TRP A 108 -8.99 6.20 4.14
N ILE A 109 -7.71 5.82 4.17
CA ILE A 109 -7.09 5.23 5.37
C ILE A 109 -7.08 6.24 6.53
N ARG A 110 -6.83 7.53 6.26
CA ARG A 110 -6.90 8.59 7.28
C ARG A 110 -8.31 8.75 7.82
N GLU A 111 -9.33 8.75 6.96
CA GLU A 111 -10.74 8.83 7.35
C GLU A 111 -11.19 7.64 8.22
N LEU A 112 -10.60 6.47 8.02
CA LEU A 112 -10.80 5.30 8.88
C LEU A 112 -10.12 5.41 10.25
N GLY A 113 -9.28 6.43 10.47
CA GLY A 113 -8.52 6.63 11.70
C GLY A 113 -7.09 6.11 11.65
N GLY A 114 -6.53 5.86 10.45
CA GLY A 114 -5.16 5.37 10.26
C GLY A 114 -5.05 3.85 10.33
N VAL A 115 -3.83 3.33 10.45
CA VAL A 115 -3.51 1.89 10.62
C VAL A 115 -2.54 1.70 11.79
N ALA A 116 -2.88 0.82 12.73
CA ALA A 116 -2.01 0.51 13.87
C ALA A 116 -0.88 -0.45 13.48
N ALA A 117 -1.14 -1.29 12.48
CA ALA A 117 -0.18 -2.26 11.98
C ALA A 117 -0.41 -2.52 10.49
N ILE A 118 0.65 -2.89 9.80
CA ILE A 118 0.64 -3.40 8.44
C ILE A 118 1.19 -4.82 8.48
N ALA A 119 0.52 -5.76 7.84
CA ALA A 119 0.96 -7.15 7.76
C ALA A 119 0.95 -7.63 6.31
N SER A 120 2.03 -8.31 5.92
CA SER A 120 2.11 -9.04 4.66
C SER A 120 2.38 -10.49 5.00
N SER A 121 1.52 -11.41 4.53
CA SER A 121 1.72 -12.84 4.81
C SER A 121 2.86 -13.44 4.00
N HIS A 122 3.21 -12.85 2.85
CA HIS A 122 4.22 -13.36 1.93
C HIS A 122 4.94 -12.20 1.22
N PRO A 123 6.19 -12.41 0.74
CA PRO A 123 7.00 -11.36 0.12
C PRO A 123 6.37 -10.76 -1.16
N HIS A 124 5.55 -11.53 -1.86
CA HIS A 124 4.89 -11.08 -3.11
C HIS A 124 3.68 -10.17 -2.86
N MET A 125 3.32 -9.98 -1.59
CA MET A 125 2.28 -9.07 -1.11
C MET A 125 2.87 -7.97 -0.24
N PHE A 126 4.16 -7.67 -0.43
CA PHE A 126 4.85 -6.67 0.37
C PHE A 126 4.36 -5.26 0.08
N GLY A 127 4.10 -4.90 -1.18
CA GLY A 127 3.55 -3.59 -1.54
C GLY A 127 4.48 -2.43 -1.17
N ALA A 128 3.89 -1.33 -0.70
CA ALA A 128 4.62 -0.12 -0.31
C ALA A 128 4.38 0.36 1.16
N PRO A 129 4.65 -0.49 2.17
CA PRO A 129 4.30 -0.23 3.57
C PRO A 129 5.08 0.96 4.15
N GLY A 130 6.39 1.05 3.89
CA GLY A 130 7.26 2.11 4.40
C GLY A 130 6.83 3.47 3.87
N ARG A 131 6.52 3.58 2.58
CA ARG A 131 6.01 4.83 2.02
C ARG A 131 4.61 5.17 2.49
N LEU A 132 3.73 4.16 2.63
CA LEU A 132 2.40 4.40 3.17
C LEU A 132 2.48 4.98 4.58
N VAL A 133 3.29 4.40 5.47
CA VAL A 133 3.52 4.94 6.81
C VAL A 133 4.08 6.37 6.75
N ALA A 134 5.05 6.63 5.87
CA ALA A 134 5.59 7.98 5.68
C ALA A 134 4.52 9.00 5.26
N ARG A 135 3.58 8.61 4.38
CA ARG A 135 2.47 9.47 3.93
C ARG A 135 1.36 9.64 4.97
N LEU A 136 1.07 8.60 5.75
CA LEU A 136 0.12 8.70 6.86
C LEU A 136 0.66 9.56 8.01
N GLY A 137 1.99 9.66 8.13
CA GLY A 137 2.65 10.42 9.20
C GLY A 137 2.59 9.68 10.54
N LYS A 138 2.60 10.42 11.66
CA LYS A 138 2.34 9.83 12.99
C LYS A 138 0.92 9.29 12.97
N CYS A 139 0.78 7.96 12.91
CA CYS A 139 -0.52 7.35 12.98
C CYS A 139 -1.17 7.72 14.31
N PRO A 140 -2.31 8.46 14.32
CA PRO A 140 -3.02 8.72 15.56
C PRO A 140 -3.46 7.37 16.14
N GLY A 141 -3.42 7.23 17.47
CA GLY A 141 -4.06 6.10 18.14
C GLY A 141 -5.52 5.95 17.70
N PRO A 142 -6.11 4.76 17.89
CA PRO A 142 -7.31 4.33 17.19
C PRO A 142 -8.49 5.28 17.42
N ARG A 143 -8.81 6.09 16.41
CA ARG A 143 -10.09 6.81 16.34
C ARG A 143 -11.04 5.97 15.50
N GLN A 144 -11.78 5.07 16.12
CA GLN A 144 -12.81 4.33 15.40
C GLN A 144 -13.94 5.29 15.00
N ARG A 145 -14.12 5.50 13.70
CA ARG A 145 -15.35 6.10 13.16
C ARG A 145 -16.54 5.15 13.40
N PRO A 146 -17.73 5.65 13.80
CA PRO A 146 -18.94 4.83 13.81
C PRO A 146 -19.17 4.24 12.41
N ARG A 147 -19.48 2.94 12.31
CA ARG A 147 -19.76 2.30 11.02
C ARG A 147 -20.96 3.00 10.37
N ARG A 148 -20.84 3.44 9.10
CA ARG A 148 -22.04 3.80 8.32
C ARG A 148 -22.84 2.51 8.14
N ARG A 149 -24.09 2.47 8.59
CA ARG A 149 -25.01 1.39 8.22
C ARG A 149 -25.27 1.56 6.73
N VAL A 150 -24.69 0.69 5.90
CA VAL A 150 -25.15 0.52 4.52
C VAL A 150 -26.56 -0.05 4.63
N GLY A 151 -27.54 0.65 4.06
CA GLY A 151 -28.95 0.27 4.11
C GLY A 151 -29.14 -1.15 3.57
N ARG A 152 -30.06 -1.89 4.21
CA ARG A 152 -30.55 -3.19 3.72
C ARG A 152 -31.27 -3.04 2.40
#